data_AF-A0A512MBG3-F1
#
_entry.id   AF-A0A512MBG3-F1
#
_cell.length_a   1.000
_cell.length_b   1.000
_cell.length_c   1.000
_cell.angle_alpha   90.00
_cell.angle_beta   90.00
_cell.angle_gamma   90.00
#
_symmetry.space_group_name_H-M   'P 1'
#
loop_
_entity.id
_entity.type
_entity.pdbx_description
1 polymer ?
#
loop_
_entity_poly.entity_id
_entity_poly.type
_entity_poly.pdbx_seq_one_letter_code
_entity_poly.pdbx_strand_id
1 'polypeptide(L)'
;MPVGSAITAILSFSLCIFVLKIGGDTKLWRLWWMDLLGVLDVDTDRAARKAQERQMAFMCHILFVLFAALSVSCIYWTVDGIRELRRDKTVIEREIDMGREEIEGVRKKLGQ
;
A
#
# COMPACT_ATOMS: atom_id res chain seq x y z
N MET A 1 6.48 -4.19 13.85
CA MET A 1 6.30 -3.83 12.42
C MET A 1 4.96 -3.11 12.06
N PRO A 2 4.27 -2.37 12.95
CA PRO A 2 2.98 -1.72 12.60
C PRO A 2 3.13 -0.44 11.77
N VAL A 3 4.29 0.23 11.85
CA VAL A 3 4.55 1.48 11.12
C VAL A 3 4.62 1.25 9.61
N GLY A 4 5.20 0.13 9.18
CA GLY A 4 5.31 -0.22 7.76
C GLY A 4 3.95 -0.43 7.11
N SER A 5 3.07 -1.24 7.73
CA SER A 5 1.71 -1.46 7.23
C SER A 5 0.88 -0.17 7.24
N ALA A 6 1.06 0.72 8.21
CA ALA A 6 0.38 2.01 8.25
C ALA A 6 0.78 2.91 7.07
N ILE A 7 2.09 2.99 6.75
CA ILE A 7 2.57 3.76 5.60
C ILE A 7 2.03 3.17 4.30
N THR A 8 2.05 1.85 4.14
CA THR A 8 1.51 1.18 2.96
C THR A 8 0.00 1.39 2.82
N ALA A 9 -0.76 1.42 3.92
CA ALA A 9 -2.19 1.73 3.91
C ALA A 9 -2.47 3.15 3.39
N ILE A 10 -1.70 4.15 3.84
CA ILE A 10 -1.85 5.54 3.40
C ILE A 10 -1.50 5.70 1.92
N LEU A 11 -0.40 5.09 1.48
CA LEU A 11 0.03 5.15 0.07
C LEU A 11 -0.95 4.43 -0.85
N SER A 12 -1.39 3.22 -0.48
CA SER A 12 -2.37 2.47 -1.26
C SER A 12 -3.72 3.19 -1.34
N PHE A 13 -4.17 3.83 -0.26
CA PHE A 13 -5.39 4.64 -0.28
C PHE A 13 -5.26 5.86 -1.19
N SER A 14 -4.11 6.55 -1.13
CA SER A 14 -3.82 7.69 -2.01
C SER A 14 -3.81 7.28 -3.49
N LEU A 15 -3.19 6.14 -3.80
CA LEU A 15 -3.21 5.54 -5.15
C LEU A 15 -4.63 5.16 -5.59
N CYS A 16 -5.46 4.69 -4.66
CA CYS A 16 -6.87 4.37 -4.92
C CYS A 16 -7.64 5.60 -5.43
N ILE A 17 -7.49 6.75 -4.75
CA ILE A 17 -8.11 8.03 -5.15
C ILE A 17 -7.55 8.49 -6.50
N PHE A 18 -6.23 8.38 -6.69
CA PHE A 18 -5.56 8.76 -7.93
C PHE A 18 -6.10 7.96 -9.13
N VAL A 19 -6.26 6.65 -8.97
CA VAL A 19 -6.80 5.76 -10.01
C VAL A 19 -8.28 6.08 -10.32
N LEU A 20 -9.09 6.45 -9.33
CA LEU A 20 -10.46 6.93 -9.58
C LEU A 20 -10.47 8.23 -10.40
N LYS A 21 -9.55 9.15 -10.12
CA LYS A 21 -9.40 10.40 -10.90
C LYS A 21 -8.98 10.12 -12.33
N ILE A 22 -8.12 9.12 -12.55
CA ILE A 22 -7.74 8.68 -13.90
C ILE A 22 -8.93 8.05 -14.63
N GLY A 23 -9.66 7.15 -13.95
CA GLY A 23 -10.81 6.45 -14.54
C GLY A 23 -11.97 7.37 -14.91
N GLY A 24 -12.15 8.49 -14.19
CA GLY A 24 -13.20 9.48 -14.46
C GLY A 24 -12.97 10.27 -15.76
N ASP A 25 -11.72 10.53 -16.12
CA ASP A 25 -11.35 11.39 -17.27
C ASP A 25 -10.21 10.78 -18.09
N THR A 26 -10.42 9.57 -18.61
CA THR A 26 -9.37 8.83 -19.36
C THR A 26 -8.87 9.56 -20.60
N LYS A 27 -9.70 10.41 -21.21
CA LYS A 27 -9.32 11.25 -22.36
C LYS A 27 -8.23 12.25 -22.01
N LEU A 28 -8.44 13.01 -20.94
CA LEU A 28 -7.52 14.04 -20.48
C LEU A 28 -6.22 13.38 -20.03
N TRP A 29 -6.31 12.26 -19.29
CA TRP A 29 -5.14 11.52 -18.85
C TRP A 29 -4.36 10.90 -20.00
N ARG A 30 -5.01 10.35 -21.04
CA ARG A 30 -4.30 9.87 -22.23
C ARG A 30 -3.51 11.01 -22.89
N LEU A 31 -4.13 12.16 -23.10
CA LEU A 31 -3.48 13.35 -23.67
C LEU A 31 -2.28 13.79 -22.82
N TRP A 32 -2.46 13.84 -21.50
CA TRP A 32 -1.41 14.24 -20.57
C TRP A 32 -0.23 13.26 -20.58
N TRP A 33 -0.50 11.95 -20.63
CA TRP A 33 0.54 10.92 -20.77
C TRP A 33 1.26 10.99 -22.11
N MET A 34 0.53 11.24 -23.20
CA MET A 34 1.13 11.43 -24.52
C MET A 34 2.05 12.65 -24.56
N ASP A 35 1.62 13.77 -23.95
CA ASP A 35 2.41 14.99 -23.85
C ASP A 35 3.67 14.79 -23.00
N LEU A 36 3.53 14.15 -21.83
CA LEU A 36 4.65 13.81 -20.95
C LEU A 36 5.69 12.90 -21.62
N LEU A 37 5.24 11.95 -22.44
CA LEU A 37 6.11 11.01 -23.15
C LEU A 37 6.64 11.58 -24.48
N GLY A 38 6.23 12.79 -24.87
CA GLY A 38 6.60 13.40 -26.14
C GLY A 38 6.09 12.64 -27.37
N VAL A 39 5.06 11.82 -27.21
CA VAL A 39 4.49 10.99 -28.28
C VAL A 39 3.32 11.75 -28.91
N LEU A 40 3.56 12.30 -30.11
CA LEU A 40 2.50 12.88 -30.92
C LEU A 40 1.79 11.76 -31.69
N ASP A 41 0.59 11.40 -31.25
CA ASP A 41 -0.21 10.35 -31.89
C ASP A 41 -0.99 10.95 -33.08
N VAL A 42 -0.30 11.06 -34.22
CA VAL A 42 -0.85 11.65 -35.45
C VAL A 42 -1.67 10.64 -36.26
N ASP A 43 -1.34 9.34 -36.17
CA ASP A 43 -1.85 8.30 -37.07
C ASP A 43 -2.88 7.34 -36.46
N THR A 44 -3.23 7.46 -35.17
CA THR A 44 -4.26 6.58 -34.60
C THR A 44 -5.67 6.92 -35.04
N ASP A 45 -6.34 5.92 -35.59
CA ASP A 45 -7.74 5.99 -35.96
C ASP A 45 -8.65 6.26 -34.74
N ARG A 46 -9.76 6.96 -34.96
CA ARG A 46 -10.71 7.38 -33.92
C ARG A 46 -11.32 6.19 -33.18
N ALA A 47 -11.52 5.07 -33.87
CA ALA A 47 -12.04 3.84 -33.28
C ALA A 47 -11.04 3.20 -32.31
N ALA A 48 -9.75 3.15 -32.69
CA ALA A 48 -8.68 2.65 -31.83
C ALA A 48 -8.53 3.49 -30.57
N ARG A 49 -8.58 4.82 -30.70
CA ARG A 49 -8.55 5.76 -29.57
C ARG A 49 -9.66 5.53 -28.54
N LYS A 50 -10.90 5.29 -29.00
CA LYS A 50 -12.02 4.96 -28.10
C LYS A 50 -11.85 3.61 -27.40
N ALA A 51 -11.30 2.61 -28.11
CA ALA A 51 -11.04 1.30 -27.52
C ALA A 51 -9.98 1.39 -26.41
N GLN A 52 -8.89 2.14 -26.64
CA GLN A 52 -7.85 2.40 -25.64
C GLN A 52 -8.40 3.15 -24.42
N GLU A 53 -9.21 4.20 -24.62
CA GLU A 53 -9.85 4.93 -23.51
C GLU A 53 -10.72 4.00 -22.63
N ARG A 54 -11.45 3.07 -23.26
CA ARG A 54 -12.30 2.10 -22.56
C ARG A 54 -11.46 1.05 -21.81
N GLN A 55 -10.38 0.57 -22.43
CA GLN A 55 -9.44 -0.35 -21.79
C GLN A 55 -8.77 0.30 -20.58
N MET A 56 -8.32 1.56 -20.72
CA MET A 56 -7.72 2.31 -19.63
C MET A 56 -8.69 2.50 -18.46
N ALA A 57 -9.96 2.84 -18.75
CA ALA A 57 -10.99 2.94 -17.71
C ALA A 57 -11.21 1.61 -16.98
N PHE A 58 -11.26 0.50 -17.73
CA PHE A 58 -11.43 -0.84 -17.17
C PHE A 58 -10.23 -1.26 -16.30
N MET A 59 -9.01 -1.04 -16.78
CA MET A 59 -7.79 -1.31 -16.01
C MET A 59 -7.72 -0.47 -14.73
N CYS A 60 -8.10 0.81 -14.80
CA CYS A 60 -8.20 1.66 -13.61
C CYS A 60 -9.21 1.09 -12.60
N HIS A 61 -10.34 0.56 -13.06
CA HIS A 61 -11.32 -0.03 -12.15
C HIS A 61 -10.78 -1.28 -11.44
N ILE A 62 -10.05 -2.14 -12.15
CA ILE A 62 -9.38 -3.31 -11.56
C ILE A 62 -8.31 -2.87 -10.54
N LEU A 63 -7.48 -1.90 -10.91
CA LEU A 63 -6.44 -1.35 -10.03
C LEU A 63 -7.05 -0.72 -8.76
N PHE A 64 -8.18 -0.04 -8.88
CA PHE A 64 -8.91 0.50 -7.75
C PHE A 64 -9.33 -0.60 -6.76
N VAL A 65 -9.94 -1.68 -7.25
CA VAL A 65 -10.34 -2.81 -6.39
C VAL A 65 -9.13 -3.44 -5.69
N LEU A 66 -8.03 -3.61 -6.41
CA LEU A 66 -6.77 -4.13 -5.86
C LEU A 66 -6.20 -3.23 -4.75
N PHE A 67 -6.10 -1.93 -4.99
CA PHE A 67 -5.59 -0.98 -4.00
C PHE A 67 -6.54 -0.84 -2.80
N ALA A 68 -7.85 -0.91 -3.01
CA ALA A 68 -8.83 -0.92 -1.93
C ALA A 68 -8.67 -2.17 -1.05
N ALA A 69 -8.54 -3.37 -1.64
CA ALA A 69 -8.32 -4.60 -0.91
C ALA A 69 -7.00 -4.58 -0.13
N LEU A 70 -5.93 -4.06 -0.74
CA LEU A 70 -4.63 -3.91 -0.09
C LEU A 70 -4.71 -2.92 1.09
N SER A 71 -5.37 -1.78 0.91
CA SER A 71 -5.55 -0.78 1.96
C SER A 71 -6.30 -1.35 3.16
N VAL A 72 -7.42 -2.05 2.93
CA VAL A 72 -8.19 -2.72 3.99
C VAL A 72 -7.36 -3.77 4.72
N SER A 73 -6.61 -4.59 3.97
CA SER A 73 -5.71 -5.60 4.57
C SER A 73 -4.63 -4.94 5.44
N CYS A 74 -3.99 -3.88 4.96
CA CYS A 74 -2.99 -3.16 5.75
C CYS A 74 -3.58 -2.52 7.01
N ILE A 75 -4.76 -1.89 6.91
CA ILE A 75 -5.48 -1.34 8.06
C ILE A 75 -5.76 -2.42 9.10
N TYR A 76 -6.25 -3.59 8.66
CA TYR A 76 -6.51 -4.72 9.55
C TYR A 76 -5.25 -5.13 10.33
N TRP A 77 -4.13 -5.33 9.64
CA TRP A 77 -2.86 -5.69 10.29
C TRP A 77 -2.31 -4.59 11.20
N THR A 78 -2.50 -3.31 10.85
CA THR A 78 -2.11 -2.20 11.73
C THR A 78 -2.95 -2.19 13.00
N VAL A 79 -4.27 -2.38 12.91
CA VAL A 79 -5.16 -2.45 14.07
C VAL A 79 -4.82 -3.65 14.94
N ASP A 80 -4.58 -4.81 14.34
CA ASP A 80 -4.16 -6.02 15.05
C ASP A 80 -2.83 -5.81 15.79
N GLY A 81 -1.83 -5.21 15.13
CA GLY A 81 -0.57 -4.85 15.76
C GLY A 81 -0.72 -3.85 16.92
N ILE A 82 -1.63 -2.87 16.81
CA ILE A 82 -1.93 -1.93 17.90
C ILE A 82 -2.66 -2.64 19.05
N ARG A 83 -3.57 -3.57 18.73
CA ARG A 83 -4.29 -4.37 19.72
C ARG A 83 -3.32 -5.25 20.49
N GLU A 84 -2.38 -5.90 19.82
CA GLU A 84 -1.35 -6.72 20.47
C GLU A 84 -0.43 -5.87 21.34
N LEU A 85 -0.06 -4.66 20.89
CA LEU A 85 0.70 -3.70 21.70
C LEU A 85 -0.03 -3.24 22.98
N ARG A 86 -1.36 -3.17 22.94
CA ARG A 86 -2.19 -2.80 24.11
C ARG A 86 -2.63 -4.01 24.93
N ARG A 87 -2.39 -5.23 24.47
CA ARG A 87 -2.74 -6.45 25.18
C ARG A 87 -1.83 -6.59 26.39
N ASP A 88 -2.41 -6.88 27.55
CA ASP A 88 -1.63 -7.19 28.74
C ASP A 88 -0.81 -8.46 28.49
N LYS A 89 0.52 -8.34 28.62
CA LYS A 89 1.45 -9.46 28.47
C LYS A 89 1.05 -10.60 29.40
N THR A 90 0.95 -11.79 28.84
CA THR A 90 0.66 -13.00 29.60
C THR A 90 1.82 -13.32 30.56
N VAL A 91 1.56 -14.10 31.62
CA VAL A 91 2.58 -14.48 32.61
C VAL A 91 3.79 -15.14 31.92
N ILE A 92 3.53 -15.97 30.92
CA ILE A 92 4.53 -16.69 30.13
C ILE A 92 5.42 -15.71 29.34
N GLU A 93 4.86 -14.67 28.73
CA GLU A 93 5.65 -13.66 28.01
C GLU A 93 6.51 -12.81 28.94
N ARG A 94 6.04 -12.52 30.15
CA ARG A 94 6.87 -11.85 31.17
C ARG A 94 8.03 -12.71 31.60
N GLU A 95 7.82 -14.01 31.78
CA GLU A 95 8.90 -14.95 32.12
C GLU A 95 9.93 -15.06 30.99
N ILE A 96 9.50 -15.06 29.72
CA ILE A 96 10.40 -15.04 28.56
C ILE A 96 11.22 -13.74 28.50
N ASP A 97 10.59 -12.58 28.78
CA ASP A 97 11.29 -11.29 28.81
C ASP A 97 12.29 -11.22 29.97
N MET A 98 11.92 -11.66 31.19
CA MET A 98 12.84 -11.74 32.32
C MET A 98 14.03 -12.67 32.03
N GLY A 99 13.78 -13.82 31.40
CA GLY A 99 14.85 -14.72 30.97
C GLY A 99 15.78 -14.10 29.93
N ARG A 100 15.25 -13.29 29.00
CA ARG A 100 16.08 -12.53 28.05
C ARG A 100 16.94 -11.48 28.74
N GLU A 101 16.38 -10.74 29.69
CA GLU A 101 17.11 -9.74 30.46
C GLU A 101 18.21 -10.37 31.32
N GLU A 102 17.95 -11.53 31.93
CA GLU A 102 18.97 -12.30 32.66
C GLU A 102 20.12 -12.74 31.74
N ILE A 103 19.81 -13.27 30.55
CA ILE A 103 20.82 -13.70 29.57
C ILE A 103 21.65 -12.51 29.08
N GLU A 104 21.02 -11.36 28.80
CA GLU A 104 21.74 -10.15 28.41
C GLU A 104 22.59 -9.56 29.54
N GLY A 105 22.09 -9.61 30.78
CA GLY A 105 22.82 -9.20 31.97
C GLY A 105 24.05 -10.07 32.24
N VAL A 106 23.92 -11.39 32.08
CA VAL A 106 25.01 -12.36 32.19
C VAL A 106 26.02 -12.15 31.05
N ARG A 107 25.56 -11.94 29.82
CA ARG A 107 26.43 -11.65 28.67
C ARG A 107 27.22 -10.35 28.86
N LYS A 108 26.62 -9.29 29.41
CA LYS A 108 27.31 -8.04 29.74
C LYS A 108 28.37 -8.23 30.83
N LYS A 109 28.12 -9.10 31.81
CA LYS A 109 29.08 -9.42 32.89
C LYS A 109 30.23 -10.32 32.45
N LEU A 110 30.01 -11.20 31.47
CA LEU A 110 31.04 -12.09 30.90
C LEU A 110 31.85 -11.46 29.75
N GLY A 111 31.37 -10.34 29.21
CA GLY A 111 32.05 -9.59 28.15
C GLY A 111 32.93 -8.43 28.62
N GLN A 112 33.12 -8.28 29.94
CA GLN A 112 34.19 -7.47 30.57
C GLN A 112 35.28 -8.40 31.09
#